data_AF-A0A6M1E1C7-F1
#
_entry.id   AF-A0A6M1E1C7-F1
#
_cell.length_a   1.000
_cell.length_b   1.000
_cell.length_c   1.000
_cell.angle_alpha   90.00
_cell.angle_beta   90.00
_cell.angle_gamma   90.00
#
_symmetry.space_group_name_H-M   'P 1'
#
loop_
_entity.id
_entity.type
_entity.pdbx_description
1 polymer ?
#
loop_
_entity_poly.entity_id
_entity_poly.type
_entity_poly.pdbx_seq_one_letter_code
_entity_poly.pdbx_strand_id
1 'polypeptide(L)'
;MARGHGGIPKRVGTPFFQVALEHKYRVIQLSFISRPAGTAVCAAPTLYPTCYEDFRQARAYGNISLPTIPDQPHDAIIPRFVKLLQYLNTTDPQGGWGNYLDGDKPRWDKICIAGQSMGGGMGLYIAKKEKVDRVIAFSGGWDVKSAKPRVIADWYSSPGVTPGNRLYGVYHAQEALAGILTQLYPACDIPESQIYRLSEPLRNPKAKGKNPYHGEGISNPVYKPIWETMLGSGI
;
A
#
# COMPACT_ATOMS: atom_id res chain seq x y z
N MET A 1 2.20 8.01 0.28
CA MET A 1 2.19 6.79 1.12
C MET A 1 0.93 6.72 1.97
N ALA A 2 0.19 5.63 1.83
CA ALA A 2 -0.97 5.26 2.65
C ALA A 2 -0.51 4.30 3.76
N ARG A 3 -0.79 4.59 5.04
CA ARG A 3 -0.39 3.74 6.19
C ARG A 3 -1.53 2.81 6.62
N GLY A 4 -1.20 1.61 7.10
CA GLY A 4 -2.17 0.72 7.75
C GLY A 4 -2.66 1.19 9.13
N HIS A 5 -3.67 0.45 9.64
CA HIS A 5 -4.46 0.68 10.86
C HIS A 5 -3.79 1.54 11.96
N GLY A 6 -4.35 2.72 12.24
CA GLY A 6 -4.12 3.47 13.49
C GLY A 6 -2.88 4.36 13.58
N GLY A 7 -2.30 4.81 12.46
CA GLY A 7 -1.14 5.69 12.49
C GLY A 7 -1.45 7.19 12.44
N ILE A 8 -1.11 7.93 13.50
CA ILE A 8 -0.93 9.40 13.45
C ILE A 8 0.34 9.70 12.61
N PRO A 9 0.40 10.79 11.80
CA PRO A 9 1.56 11.16 10.97
C PRO A 9 2.91 11.36 11.67
N LYS A 10 2.96 11.31 13.01
CA LYS A 10 4.19 11.56 13.76
C LYS A 10 5.02 10.26 13.85
N ARG A 11 6.11 10.19 13.05
CA ARG A 11 7.37 9.42 13.26
C ARG A 11 7.54 7.99 12.72
N VAL A 12 6.75 7.49 11.75
CA VAL A 12 7.02 6.16 11.13
C VAL A 12 7.26 6.27 9.63
N GLY A 13 8.33 5.63 9.14
CA GLY A 13 8.78 5.68 7.74
C GLY A 13 9.77 6.81 7.43
N THR A 14 10.21 7.58 8.43
CA THR A 14 11.15 8.69 8.27
C THR A 14 12.41 8.32 7.47
N PRO A 15 13.07 7.16 7.69
CA PRO A 15 14.23 6.79 6.89
C PRO A 15 13.89 6.55 5.41
N PHE A 16 12.78 5.88 5.11
CA PHE A 16 12.34 5.66 3.72
C PHE A 16 11.97 6.97 3.02
N PHE A 17 11.30 7.90 3.72
CA PHE A 17 10.97 9.21 3.16
C PHE A 17 12.22 10.01 2.81
N GLN A 18 13.24 9.95 3.66
CA GLN A 18 14.52 10.59 3.39
C GLN A 18 15.15 10.05 2.11
N VAL A 19 15.16 8.73 1.91
CA VAL A 19 15.64 8.13 0.66
C VAL A 19 14.80 8.54 -0.55
N ALA A 20 13.47 8.60 -0.42
CA ALA A 20 12.62 9.11 -1.50
C ALA A 20 12.98 10.56 -1.90
N LEU A 21 13.21 11.44 -0.92
CA LEU A 21 13.63 12.82 -1.18
C LEU A 21 15.02 12.90 -1.83
N GLU A 22 15.98 12.07 -1.39
CA GLU A 22 17.31 11.94 -2.00
C GLU A 22 17.21 11.51 -3.48
N HIS A 23 16.24 10.65 -3.77
CA HIS A 23 15.88 10.18 -5.11
C HIS A 23 14.91 11.11 -5.86
N LYS A 24 14.81 12.38 -5.45
CA LYS A 24 14.07 13.46 -6.13
C LYS A 24 12.55 13.31 -6.16
N TYR A 25 11.98 12.44 -5.31
CA TYR A 25 10.54 12.38 -5.13
C TYR A 25 10.03 13.57 -4.32
N ARG A 26 8.84 14.05 -4.69
CA ARG A 26 7.96 14.80 -3.77
C ARG A 26 7.16 13.80 -2.96
N VAL A 27 7.11 13.97 -1.63
CA VAL A 27 6.50 12.99 -0.72
C VAL A 27 5.20 13.52 -0.14
N ILE A 28 4.10 12.83 -0.45
CA ILE A 28 2.81 12.98 0.24
C ILE A 28 2.59 11.79 1.17
N GLN A 29 2.32 12.05 2.45
CA GLN A 29 1.76 11.07 3.37
C GLN A 29 0.27 11.33 3.53
N LEU A 30 -0.56 10.45 2.97
CA LEU A 30 -2.01 10.64 2.94
C LEU A 30 -2.65 9.92 4.14
N SER A 31 -3.42 10.67 4.93
CA SER A 31 -4.30 10.09 5.94
C SER A 31 -5.65 9.70 5.31
N PHE A 32 -6.07 8.47 5.55
CA PHE A 32 -7.36 7.94 5.10
C PHE A 32 -7.97 7.09 6.21
N ILE A 33 -9.28 6.84 6.14
CA ILE A 33 -9.94 5.99 7.13
C ILE A 33 -9.38 4.58 6.99
N SER A 34 -8.69 4.14 8.04
CA SER A 34 -8.06 2.83 8.06
C SER A 34 -8.86 1.82 8.87
N ARG A 35 -9.89 2.22 9.64
CA ARG A 35 -10.69 1.35 10.52
C ARG A 35 -12.16 1.23 10.09
N PRO A 36 -12.81 0.05 10.24
CA PRO A 36 -12.25 -1.27 10.61
C PRO A 36 -11.38 -1.90 9.52
N ALA A 37 -10.63 -2.96 9.87
CA ALA A 37 -9.68 -3.59 8.95
C ALA A 37 -10.42 -4.53 8.00
N GLY A 38 -9.85 -4.79 6.82
CA GLY A 38 -10.41 -5.78 5.89
C GLY A 38 -10.66 -7.13 6.57
N THR A 39 -9.74 -7.58 7.42
CA THR A 39 -9.91 -8.84 8.20
C THR A 39 -11.01 -8.81 9.25
N ALA A 40 -11.49 -7.63 9.65
CA ALA A 40 -12.64 -7.48 10.54
C ALA A 40 -13.94 -7.32 9.75
N VAL A 41 -13.88 -6.69 8.57
CA VAL A 41 -15.02 -6.51 7.66
C VAL A 41 -15.37 -7.82 6.95
N CYS A 42 -14.36 -8.54 6.47
CA CYS A 42 -14.46 -9.79 5.74
C CYS A 42 -14.12 -10.97 6.66
N ALA A 43 -14.95 -11.14 7.68
CA ALA A 43 -14.94 -12.27 8.60
C ALA A 43 -16.32 -12.93 8.59
N ALA A 44 -16.45 -14.16 9.08
CA ALA A 44 -17.78 -14.75 9.25
C ALA A 44 -18.63 -13.88 10.21
N PRO A 45 -19.94 -13.68 9.94
CA PRO A 45 -20.74 -14.23 8.84
C PRO A 45 -20.76 -13.39 7.56
N THR A 46 -20.05 -12.25 7.50
CA THR A 46 -20.04 -11.30 6.36
C THR A 46 -19.06 -11.68 5.26
N LEU A 47 -18.37 -12.82 5.38
CA LEU A 47 -17.41 -13.28 4.37
C LEU A 47 -18.14 -13.91 3.17
N TYR A 48 -17.97 -13.28 2.01
CA TYR A 48 -18.40 -13.77 0.70
C TYR A 48 -17.25 -13.65 -0.31
N PRO A 49 -17.31 -14.29 -1.49
CA PRO A 49 -16.14 -14.46 -2.38
C PRO A 49 -15.39 -13.17 -2.74
N THR A 50 -16.10 -12.08 -3.02
CA THR A 50 -15.52 -10.80 -3.44
C THR A 50 -15.37 -9.78 -2.29
N CYS A 51 -15.62 -10.16 -1.04
CA CYS A 51 -15.67 -9.21 0.09
C CYS A 51 -14.43 -8.31 0.17
N TYR A 52 -13.23 -8.89 0.00
CA TYR A 52 -12.01 -8.09 0.04
C TYR A 52 -11.86 -7.19 -1.18
N GLU A 53 -12.27 -7.62 -2.38
CA GLU A 53 -12.27 -6.75 -3.57
C GLU A 53 -13.20 -5.55 -3.35
N ASP A 54 -14.43 -5.79 -2.89
CA ASP A 54 -15.37 -4.72 -2.61
C ASP A 54 -14.86 -3.79 -1.50
N PHE A 55 -14.27 -4.35 -0.42
CA PHE A 55 -13.64 -3.54 0.63
C PHE A 55 -12.55 -2.63 0.08
N ARG A 56 -11.68 -3.15 -0.80
CA ARG A 56 -10.62 -2.36 -1.43
C ARG A 56 -11.20 -1.32 -2.38
N GLN A 57 -12.22 -1.67 -3.16
CA GLN A 57 -12.94 -0.75 -4.06
C GLN A 57 -13.55 0.41 -3.29
N ALA A 58 -14.29 0.13 -2.21
CA ALA A 58 -14.93 1.14 -1.37
C ALA A 58 -13.90 2.09 -0.75
N ARG A 59 -12.81 1.56 -0.18
CA ARG A 59 -11.77 2.37 0.47
C ARG A 59 -10.87 3.13 -0.51
N ALA A 60 -10.65 2.60 -1.71
CA ALA A 60 -9.83 3.26 -2.72
C ALA A 60 -10.60 4.35 -3.46
N TYR A 61 -11.81 4.04 -3.95
CA TYR A 61 -12.57 4.89 -4.87
C TYR A 61 -13.78 5.56 -4.22
N GLY A 62 -14.38 4.97 -3.18
CA GLY A 62 -15.58 5.52 -2.55
C GLY A 62 -16.82 5.48 -3.45
N ASN A 63 -16.80 4.67 -4.52
CA ASN A 63 -17.88 4.59 -5.51
C ASN A 63 -18.85 3.43 -5.27
N ILE A 64 -18.63 2.65 -4.21
CA ILE A 64 -19.56 1.65 -3.72
C ILE A 64 -19.73 1.81 -2.20
N SER A 65 -20.93 1.51 -1.72
CA SER A 65 -21.25 1.56 -0.28
C SER A 65 -21.27 0.14 0.28
N LEU A 66 -20.60 -0.05 1.42
CA LEU A 66 -20.59 -1.31 2.14
C LEU A 66 -21.29 -1.12 3.49
N PRO A 67 -22.37 -1.87 3.79
CA PRO A 67 -23.10 -1.73 5.06
C PRO A 67 -22.24 -1.92 6.32
N THR A 68 -21.09 -2.58 6.18
CA THR A 68 -20.14 -2.91 7.26
C THR A 68 -19.18 -1.78 7.62
N ILE A 69 -19.12 -0.70 6.84
CA ILE A 69 -18.30 0.49 7.12
C ILE A 69 -19.11 1.78 6.86
N PRO A 70 -19.03 2.80 7.73
CA PRO A 70 -19.80 4.03 7.57
C PRO A 70 -19.16 5.06 6.61
N ASP A 71 -18.05 4.68 5.97
CA ASP A 71 -17.27 5.50 5.04
C ASP A 71 -18.15 6.15 3.97
N GLN A 72 -17.92 7.44 3.73
CA GLN A 72 -18.56 8.17 2.63
C GLN A 72 -17.62 8.27 1.42
N PRO A 73 -18.13 8.58 0.21
CA PRO A 73 -17.29 8.68 -0.99
C PRO A 73 -16.05 9.60 -0.81
N HIS A 74 -16.20 10.73 -0.13
CA HIS A 74 -15.11 11.67 0.12
C HIS A 74 -14.07 11.18 1.14
N ASP A 75 -14.34 10.08 1.85
CA ASP A 75 -13.40 9.47 2.78
C ASP A 75 -12.39 8.53 2.12
N ALA A 76 -12.68 8.11 0.89
CA ALA A 76 -11.83 7.19 0.15
C ALA A 76 -10.48 7.81 -0.25
N ILE A 77 -9.51 6.95 -0.52
CA ILE A 77 -8.11 7.33 -0.80
C ILE A 77 -8.01 8.27 -2.00
N ILE A 78 -8.63 7.92 -3.12
CA ILE A 78 -8.48 8.67 -4.37
C ILE A 78 -9.13 10.06 -4.27
N PRO A 79 -10.39 10.21 -3.80
CA PRO A 79 -11.00 11.52 -3.59
C PRO A 79 -10.18 12.42 -2.65
N ARG A 80 -9.67 11.88 -1.53
CA ARG A 80 -8.78 12.63 -0.61
C ARG A 80 -7.48 13.06 -1.28
N PHE A 81 -6.87 12.17 -2.05
CA PHE A 81 -5.63 12.45 -2.75
C PHE A 81 -5.79 13.54 -3.82
N VAL A 82 -6.85 13.47 -4.62
CA VAL A 82 -7.19 14.50 -5.61
C VAL A 82 -7.41 15.86 -4.92
N LYS A 83 -8.20 15.89 -3.84
CA LYS A 83 -8.44 17.12 -3.08
C LYS A 83 -7.17 17.69 -2.46
N LEU A 84 -6.27 16.84 -1.97
CA LEU A 84 -4.97 17.28 -1.47
C LEU A 84 -4.10 17.88 -2.58
N LEU A 85 -4.01 17.25 -3.75
CA LEU A 85 -3.25 17.80 -4.88
C LEU A 85 -3.83 19.14 -5.36
N GLN A 86 -5.16 19.26 -5.42
CA GLN A 86 -5.84 20.52 -5.74
C GLN A 86 -5.50 21.62 -4.73
N TYR A 87 -5.56 21.29 -3.44
CA TYR A 87 -5.21 22.22 -2.37
C TYR A 87 -3.73 22.62 -2.41
N LEU A 88 -2.81 21.67 -2.62
CA LEU A 88 -1.38 21.97 -2.73
C LEU A 88 -1.06 22.80 -3.98
N ASN A 89 -1.79 22.60 -5.09
CA ASN A 89 -1.63 23.42 -6.29
C ASN A 89 -2.01 24.90 -6.06
N THR A 90 -2.91 25.19 -5.11
CA THR A 90 -3.27 26.57 -4.75
C THR A 90 -2.42 27.15 -3.62
N THR A 91 -2.01 26.32 -2.65
CA THR A 91 -1.32 26.76 -1.43
C THR A 91 0.19 26.64 -1.46
N ASP A 92 0.73 25.84 -2.38
CA ASP A 92 2.17 25.73 -2.68
C ASP A 92 2.40 25.81 -4.20
N PRO A 93 2.28 27.02 -4.81
CA PRO A 93 2.42 27.19 -6.26
C PRO A 93 3.81 26.79 -6.80
N GLN A 94 4.85 26.83 -5.96
CA GLN A 94 6.22 26.46 -6.36
C GLN A 94 6.44 24.94 -6.35
N GLY A 95 5.59 24.19 -5.62
CA GLY A 95 5.69 22.74 -5.54
C GLY A 95 5.34 22.00 -6.83
N GLY A 96 4.66 22.66 -7.78
CA GLY A 96 4.31 22.08 -9.09
C GLY A 96 3.28 20.95 -9.01
N TRP A 97 2.41 20.96 -7.99
CA TRP A 97 1.48 19.86 -7.69
C TRP A 97 0.43 19.62 -8.77
N GLY A 98 0.08 20.64 -9.56
CA GLY A 98 -0.81 20.50 -10.71
C GLY A 98 -0.28 19.54 -11.78
N ASN A 99 1.03 19.27 -11.83
CA ASN A 99 1.64 18.33 -12.79
C ASN A 99 1.24 16.86 -12.53
N TYR A 100 0.66 16.55 -11.37
CA TYR A 100 0.17 15.23 -11.00
C TYR A 100 -1.34 15.06 -11.22
N LEU A 101 -2.01 16.07 -11.80
CA LEU A 101 -3.42 16.03 -12.15
C LEU A 101 -3.65 16.22 -13.65
N ASP A 102 -4.71 15.60 -14.14
CA ASP A 102 -5.35 15.84 -15.44
C ASP A 102 -6.83 16.14 -15.17
N GLY A 103 -7.12 17.43 -14.97
CA GLY A 103 -8.39 17.86 -14.36
C GLY A 103 -8.53 17.31 -12.93
N ASP A 104 -9.59 16.54 -12.69
CA ASP A 104 -9.86 15.88 -11.40
C ASP A 104 -9.25 14.47 -11.29
N LYS A 105 -8.47 14.02 -12.29
CA LYS A 105 -7.87 12.67 -12.31
C LYS A 105 -6.38 12.71 -11.99
N PRO A 106 -5.86 11.82 -11.13
CA PRO A 106 -4.43 11.67 -10.95
C PRO A 106 -3.73 11.21 -12.24
N ARG A 107 -2.57 11.79 -12.55
CA ARG A 107 -1.64 11.27 -13.57
C ARG A 107 -0.87 10.09 -12.98
N TRP A 108 -1.51 8.92 -12.95
CA TRP A 108 -1.00 7.71 -12.30
C TRP A 108 0.38 7.28 -12.80
N ASP A 109 0.66 7.50 -14.08
CA ASP A 109 1.94 7.24 -14.73
C ASP A 109 3.11 8.11 -14.20
N LYS A 110 2.82 9.08 -13.32
CA LYS A 110 3.82 9.89 -12.59
C LYS A 110 3.81 9.64 -11.08
N ILE A 111 3.05 8.65 -10.61
CA ILE A 111 2.80 8.43 -9.18
C ILE A 111 3.37 7.08 -8.75
N CYS A 112 4.29 7.13 -7.78
CA CYS A 112 4.74 5.97 -7.02
C CYS A 112 3.91 5.82 -5.74
N ILE A 113 3.23 4.67 -5.58
CA ILE A 113 2.47 4.33 -4.39
C ILE A 113 3.30 3.40 -3.49
N ALA A 114 3.88 3.95 -2.44
CA ALA A 114 4.41 3.14 -1.35
C ALA A 114 3.35 2.98 -0.25
N GLY A 115 3.27 1.79 0.37
CA GLY A 115 2.32 1.54 1.44
C GLY A 115 2.71 0.38 2.33
N GLN A 116 2.34 0.47 3.61
CA GLN A 116 2.62 -0.55 4.61
C GLN A 116 1.33 -1.24 5.04
N SER A 117 1.35 -2.58 5.21
CA SER A 117 0.18 -3.34 5.66
C SER A 117 -1.02 -3.12 4.73
N MET A 118 -2.16 -2.72 5.28
CA MET A 118 -3.32 -2.28 4.52
C MET A 118 -2.98 -1.30 3.40
N GLY A 119 -2.09 -0.33 3.63
CA GLY A 119 -1.67 0.62 2.60
C GLY A 119 -0.91 -0.02 1.43
N GLY A 120 -0.12 -1.06 1.70
CA GLY A 120 0.52 -1.85 0.64
C GLY A 120 -0.50 -2.64 -0.18
N GLY A 121 -1.48 -3.25 0.50
CA GLY A 121 -2.60 -3.91 -0.17
C GLY A 121 -3.47 -2.95 -1.00
N MET A 122 -3.71 -1.72 -0.53
CA MET A 122 -4.40 -0.68 -1.30
C MET A 122 -3.60 -0.25 -2.52
N GLY A 123 -2.27 -0.10 -2.39
CA GLY A 123 -1.41 0.24 -3.52
C GLY A 123 -1.45 -0.83 -4.60
N LEU A 124 -1.37 -2.11 -4.22
CA LEU A 124 -1.52 -3.22 -5.16
C LEU A 124 -2.90 -3.24 -5.82
N TYR A 125 -3.97 -3.01 -5.06
CA TYR A 125 -5.32 -2.94 -5.61
C TYR A 125 -5.48 -1.79 -6.62
N ILE A 126 -4.98 -0.60 -6.27
CA ILE A 126 -4.99 0.56 -7.19
C ILE A 126 -4.19 0.22 -8.45
N ALA A 127 -3.04 -0.43 -8.36
CA ALA A 127 -2.26 -0.82 -9.54
C ALA A 127 -2.93 -1.86 -10.45
N LYS A 128 -3.88 -2.65 -9.93
CA LYS A 128 -4.73 -3.49 -10.77
C LYS A 128 -5.68 -2.66 -11.64
N LYS A 129 -6.13 -1.49 -11.16
CA LYS A 129 -7.15 -0.65 -11.82
C LYS A 129 -6.57 0.58 -12.54
N GLU A 130 -5.44 1.10 -12.09
CA GLU A 130 -4.76 2.30 -12.58
C GLU A 130 -3.33 1.98 -13.00
N LYS A 131 -2.87 2.51 -14.14
CA LYS A 131 -1.51 2.28 -14.64
C LYS A 131 -0.54 3.21 -13.94
N VAL A 132 -0.11 2.82 -12.74
CA VAL A 132 0.80 3.64 -11.92
C VAL A 132 2.24 3.57 -12.45
N ASP A 133 3.06 4.56 -12.07
CA ASP A 133 4.51 4.50 -12.30
C ASP A 133 5.12 3.35 -11.50
N ARG A 134 4.71 3.21 -10.25
CA ARG A 134 5.28 2.21 -9.33
C ARG A 134 4.39 1.89 -8.14
N VAL A 135 4.49 0.66 -7.63
CA VAL A 135 4.02 0.28 -6.28
C VAL A 135 5.14 -0.33 -5.46
N ILE A 136 5.25 0.09 -4.20
CA ILE A 136 6.11 -0.55 -3.21
C ILE A 136 5.23 -1.00 -2.04
N ALA A 137 4.94 -2.29 -1.97
CA ALA A 137 4.06 -2.90 -0.97
C ALA A 137 4.88 -3.52 0.17
N PHE A 138 5.01 -2.81 1.28
CA PHE A 138 5.66 -3.29 2.50
C PHE A 138 4.69 -4.12 3.35
N SER A 139 4.91 -5.43 3.36
CA SER A 139 4.10 -6.45 4.07
C SER A 139 2.61 -6.19 3.91
N GLY A 140 2.17 -6.05 2.67
CA GLY A 140 0.83 -5.56 2.33
C GLY A 140 -0.04 -6.64 1.71
N GLY A 141 -1.35 -6.54 1.94
CA GLY A 141 -2.34 -7.46 1.38
C GLY A 141 -3.06 -8.23 2.48
N TRP A 142 -2.58 -9.41 2.84
CA TRP A 142 -3.12 -10.31 3.88
C TRP A 142 -4.60 -10.69 3.74
N ASP A 143 -5.21 -10.46 2.58
CA ASP A 143 -6.61 -10.74 2.35
C ASP A 143 -6.78 -12.25 2.12
N VAL A 144 -7.56 -12.91 2.98
CA VAL A 144 -7.79 -14.36 2.94
C VAL A 144 -9.27 -14.66 2.87
N LYS A 145 -9.69 -15.36 1.82
CA LYS A 145 -11.09 -15.78 1.61
C LYS A 145 -11.46 -17.07 2.34
N SER A 146 -10.47 -17.79 2.86
CA SER A 146 -10.67 -18.88 3.81
C SER A 146 -9.47 -18.98 4.75
N ALA A 147 -9.72 -19.27 6.04
CA ALA A 147 -8.67 -19.45 7.03
C ALA A 147 -8.20 -20.92 7.13
N LYS A 148 -9.06 -21.88 6.76
CA LYS A 148 -8.81 -23.34 6.85
C LYS A 148 -9.55 -24.07 5.71
N PRO A 149 -8.84 -24.54 4.65
CA PRO A 149 -7.45 -24.23 4.34
C PRO A 149 -7.25 -22.73 4.13
N ARG A 150 -6.03 -22.23 4.33
CA ARG A 150 -5.75 -20.82 4.08
C ARG A 150 -5.75 -20.56 2.57
N VAL A 151 -6.65 -19.69 2.10
CA VAL A 151 -6.76 -19.32 0.69
C VAL A 151 -6.78 -17.80 0.57
N ILE A 152 -5.90 -17.25 -0.26
CA ILE A 152 -5.83 -15.80 -0.52
C ILE A 152 -7.05 -15.32 -1.32
N ALA A 153 -7.38 -14.03 -1.22
CA ALA A 153 -8.50 -13.46 -1.98
C ALA A 153 -8.24 -13.48 -3.49
N ASP A 154 -9.29 -13.72 -4.28
CA ASP A 154 -9.17 -13.92 -5.74
C ASP A 154 -8.67 -12.69 -6.49
N TRP A 155 -8.93 -11.50 -5.94
CA TRP A 155 -8.53 -10.24 -6.57
C TRP A 155 -7.02 -10.11 -6.80
N TYR A 156 -6.19 -10.81 -6.01
CA TYR A 156 -4.75 -10.80 -6.21
C TYR A 156 -4.37 -11.27 -7.62
N SER A 157 -5.02 -12.36 -8.08
CA SER A 157 -4.80 -12.98 -9.39
C SER A 157 -5.62 -12.36 -10.52
N SER A 158 -6.48 -11.37 -10.22
CA SER A 158 -7.22 -10.65 -11.27
C SER A 158 -6.24 -9.88 -12.17
N PRO A 159 -6.49 -9.78 -13.49
CA PRO A 159 -5.64 -9.00 -14.39
C PRO A 159 -5.45 -7.57 -13.91
N GLY A 160 -4.22 -7.07 -13.97
CA GLY A 160 -3.86 -5.70 -13.61
C GLY A 160 -3.41 -4.87 -14.81
N VAL A 161 -3.67 -3.56 -14.77
CA VAL A 161 -3.22 -2.63 -15.83
C VAL A 161 -1.80 -2.12 -15.62
N THR A 162 -1.27 -2.16 -14.40
CA THR A 162 0.14 -1.83 -14.11
C THR A 162 1.02 -3.05 -14.42
N PRO A 163 2.03 -2.91 -15.30
CA PRO A 163 2.99 -3.98 -15.57
C PRO A 163 3.73 -4.47 -14.32
N GLY A 164 3.95 -5.78 -14.22
CA GLY A 164 4.62 -6.41 -13.08
C GLY A 164 6.00 -5.82 -12.76
N ASN A 165 6.76 -5.36 -13.77
CA ASN A 165 8.06 -4.70 -13.59
C ASN A 165 8.01 -3.34 -12.86
N ARG A 166 6.80 -2.86 -12.50
CA ARG A 166 6.57 -1.65 -11.70
C ARG A 166 6.07 -1.96 -10.28
N LEU A 167 5.92 -3.24 -9.94
CA LEU A 167 5.37 -3.69 -8.66
C LEU A 167 6.48 -4.29 -7.79
N TYR A 168 6.59 -3.86 -6.54
CA TYR A 168 7.59 -4.38 -5.61
C TYR A 168 6.90 -4.90 -4.35
N GLY A 169 7.26 -6.12 -3.94
CA GLY A 169 6.79 -6.74 -2.70
C GLY A 169 7.94 -6.85 -1.70
N VAL A 170 7.74 -6.42 -0.45
CA VAL A 170 8.80 -6.39 0.55
C VAL A 170 8.28 -6.89 1.88
N TYR A 171 8.95 -7.86 2.49
CA TYR A 171 8.51 -8.41 3.76
C TYR A 171 9.67 -9.02 4.54
N HIS A 172 9.55 -9.07 5.87
CA HIS A 172 10.61 -9.64 6.71
C HIS A 172 10.39 -11.14 6.89
N ALA A 173 11.45 -11.94 6.71
CA ALA A 173 11.43 -13.39 6.79
C ALA A 173 10.88 -13.93 8.12
N GLN A 174 11.11 -13.18 9.21
CA GLN A 174 10.67 -13.56 10.56
C GLN A 174 9.27 -13.03 10.92
N GLU A 175 8.60 -12.29 10.05
CA GLU A 175 7.26 -11.78 10.36
C GLU A 175 6.22 -12.90 10.35
N ALA A 176 5.19 -12.79 11.21
CA ALA A 176 4.21 -13.85 11.44
C ALA A 176 3.39 -14.20 10.18
N LEU A 177 3.26 -13.27 9.23
CA LEU A 177 2.49 -13.44 7.99
C LEU A 177 3.36 -13.61 6.74
N ALA A 178 4.67 -13.85 6.89
CA ALA A 178 5.60 -14.08 5.78
C ALA A 178 5.10 -15.16 4.80
N GLY A 179 4.56 -16.28 5.32
CA GLY A 179 4.06 -17.38 4.47
C GLY A 179 2.80 -17.07 3.65
N ILE A 180 2.05 -16.00 3.98
CA ILE A 180 0.97 -15.52 3.11
C ILE A 180 1.57 -14.66 2.00
N LEU A 181 2.57 -13.85 2.32
CA LEU A 181 3.21 -12.91 1.39
C LEU A 181 3.96 -13.63 0.27
N THR A 182 4.52 -14.82 0.54
CA THR A 182 5.11 -15.71 -0.47
C THR A 182 4.10 -16.20 -1.51
N GLN A 183 2.81 -16.23 -1.19
CA GLN A 183 1.75 -16.65 -2.10
C GLN A 183 1.12 -15.45 -2.82
N LEU A 184 0.84 -14.37 -2.07
CA LEU A 184 0.09 -13.24 -2.61
C LEU A 184 0.90 -12.38 -3.59
N TYR A 185 2.21 -12.19 -3.35
CA TYR A 185 3.01 -11.32 -4.23
C TYR A 185 3.17 -11.90 -5.64
N PRO A 186 3.50 -13.20 -5.82
CA PRO A 186 3.48 -13.81 -7.14
C PRO A 186 2.09 -13.77 -7.79
N ALA A 187 1.01 -13.99 -7.01
CA ALA A 187 -0.35 -13.90 -7.53
C ALA A 187 -0.69 -12.49 -8.05
N CYS A 188 -0.07 -11.45 -7.52
CA CYS A 188 -0.17 -10.07 -8.00
C CYS A 188 0.67 -9.76 -9.26
N ASP A 189 1.22 -10.77 -9.94
CA ASP A 189 2.13 -10.61 -11.09
C ASP A 189 3.43 -9.86 -10.75
N ILE A 190 3.85 -9.88 -9.47
CA ILE A 190 5.14 -9.31 -9.05
C ILE A 190 6.24 -10.29 -9.47
N PRO A 191 7.21 -9.88 -10.32
CA PRO A 191 8.35 -10.73 -10.67
C PRO A 191 9.14 -11.14 -9.43
N GLU A 192 9.67 -12.36 -9.43
CA GLU A 192 10.47 -12.87 -8.30
C GLU A 192 11.65 -11.94 -7.94
N SER A 193 12.30 -11.35 -8.95
CA SER A 193 13.38 -10.36 -8.79
C SER A 193 12.95 -9.06 -8.09
N GLN A 194 11.65 -8.82 -7.94
CA GLN A 194 11.07 -7.65 -7.28
C GLN A 194 10.34 -8.00 -5.98
N ILE A 195 10.48 -9.25 -5.51
CA ILE A 195 9.99 -9.72 -4.20
C ILE A 195 11.18 -9.82 -3.24
N TYR A 196 11.30 -8.87 -2.33
CA TYR A 196 12.36 -8.83 -1.33
C TYR A 196 11.93 -9.51 -0.04
N ARG A 197 12.43 -10.74 0.16
CA ARG A 197 12.37 -11.45 1.45
C ARG A 197 13.56 -11.03 2.32
N LEU A 198 13.30 -10.12 3.24
CA LEU A 198 14.33 -9.48 4.06
C LEU A 198 14.78 -10.35 5.24
N SER A 199 16.07 -10.30 5.59
CA SER A 199 16.64 -11.15 6.66
C SER A 199 17.73 -10.48 7.50
N GLU A 200 17.98 -9.19 7.32
CA GLU A 200 18.96 -8.44 8.11
C GLU A 200 18.56 -8.35 9.59
N PRO A 201 19.51 -8.05 10.50
CA PRO A 201 19.24 -7.93 11.93
C PRO A 201 18.05 -7.01 12.24
N LEU A 202 17.18 -7.52 13.11
CA LEU A 202 15.98 -6.82 13.57
C LEU A 202 16.35 -5.57 14.39
N ARG A 203 15.65 -4.46 14.20
CA ARG A 203 15.83 -3.26 15.05
C ARG A 203 15.54 -3.52 16.53
N ASN A 204 14.59 -4.41 16.81
CA ASN A 204 14.26 -4.83 18.18
C ASN A 204 13.96 -6.35 18.20
N PRO A 205 14.98 -7.19 18.41
CA PRO A 205 14.82 -8.64 18.48
C PRO A 205 13.94 -9.12 19.65
N LYS A 206 13.69 -8.27 20.65
CA LYS A 206 12.86 -8.58 21.83
C LYS A 206 11.43 -8.03 21.70
N ALA A 207 11.05 -7.53 20.52
CA ALA A 207 9.73 -6.96 20.30
C ALA A 207 8.63 -8.02 20.54
N LYS A 208 7.59 -7.62 21.30
CA LYS A 208 6.43 -8.46 21.61
C LYS A 208 5.22 -8.01 20.80
N GLY A 209 4.30 -8.93 20.51
CA GLY A 209 3.05 -8.63 19.82
C GLY A 209 2.66 -9.73 18.81
N LYS A 210 1.52 -9.54 18.13
CA LYS A 210 1.00 -10.54 17.18
C LYS A 210 1.84 -10.67 15.90
N ASN A 211 2.44 -9.57 15.43
CA ASN A 211 3.38 -9.57 14.29
C ASN A 211 4.47 -8.51 14.52
N PRO A 212 5.47 -8.77 15.37
CA PRO A 212 6.40 -7.76 15.86
C PRO A 212 7.37 -7.22 14.79
N TYR A 213 7.62 -7.96 13.71
CA TYR A 213 8.60 -7.61 12.67
C TYR A 213 7.96 -7.09 11.38
N HIS A 214 6.64 -6.90 11.40
CA HIS A 214 5.83 -6.33 10.32
C HIS A 214 6.36 -5.00 9.75
N GLY A 215 6.95 -4.17 10.63
CA GLY A 215 7.42 -2.84 10.28
C GLY A 215 8.85 -2.77 9.75
N GLU A 216 9.59 -3.89 9.72
CA GLU A 216 11.03 -3.86 9.45
C GLU A 216 11.34 -3.37 8.05
N GLY A 217 10.60 -3.83 7.03
CA GLY A 217 10.92 -3.50 5.64
C GLY A 217 10.86 -2.01 5.28
N ILE A 218 10.04 -1.22 5.97
CA ILE A 218 9.93 0.23 5.74
C ILE A 218 10.73 1.07 6.76
N SER A 219 11.07 0.49 7.92
CA SER A 219 11.57 1.26 9.06
C SER A 219 13.02 0.95 9.43
N ASN A 220 13.59 -0.16 8.95
CA ASN A 220 14.95 -0.57 9.28
C ASN A 220 15.95 -0.01 8.25
N PRO A 221 16.81 0.97 8.63
CA PRO A 221 17.72 1.66 7.70
C PRO A 221 18.74 0.75 7.02
N VAL A 222 18.98 -0.46 7.54
CA VAL A 222 19.84 -1.46 6.89
C VAL A 222 19.35 -1.79 5.46
N TYR A 223 18.06 -1.60 5.19
CA TYR A 223 17.46 -1.85 3.88
C TYR A 223 17.48 -0.64 2.94
N LYS A 224 18.21 0.43 3.27
CA LYS A 224 18.37 1.60 2.38
C LYS A 224 18.72 1.21 0.94
N PRO A 225 19.70 0.33 0.65
CA PRO A 225 20.03 -0.05 -0.73
C PRO A 225 18.87 -0.68 -1.50
N ILE A 226 18.01 -1.44 -0.81
CA ILE A 226 16.79 -2.02 -1.40
C ILE A 226 15.78 -0.92 -1.69
N TRP A 227 15.61 0.06 -0.79
CA TRP A 227 14.73 1.21 -1.03
C TRP A 227 15.18 2.03 -2.23
N GLU A 228 16.48 2.30 -2.37
CA GLU A 228 17.05 3.02 -3.51
C GLU A 228 16.77 2.30 -4.84
N THR A 229 16.95 0.98 -4.86
CA THR A 229 16.61 0.14 -6.02
C THR A 229 15.12 0.21 -6.36
N MET A 230 14.26 0.04 -5.36
CA MET A 230 12.82 0.08 -5.53
C MET A 230 12.28 1.47 -5.80
N LEU A 231 12.98 2.55 -5.45
CA LEU A 231 12.57 3.90 -5.80
C LEU A 231 13.06 4.26 -7.21
N GLY A 232 14.27 3.82 -7.61
CA GLY A 232 14.87 4.29 -8.86
C GLY A 232 15.04 5.82 -8.84
N SER A 233 14.94 6.49 -9.98
CA SER A 233 14.97 7.97 -10.02
C SER A 233 13.55 8.54 -10.07
N GLY A 234 13.19 9.37 -9.09
CA GLY A 234 12.01 10.22 -9.18
C GLY A 234 12.24 11.35 -10.18
N ILE A 235 11.23 11.64 -11.00
CA ILE A 235 11.20 12.82 -11.89
C ILE A 235 10.25 13.85 -11.27
#